data_AF-A0A928W116-F1
#
_entry.id   AF-A0A928W116-F1
#
_cell.length_a   1.000
_cell.length_b   1.000
_cell.length_c   1.000
_cell.angle_alpha   90.00
_cell.angle_beta   90.00
_cell.angle_gamma   90.00
#
_symmetry.space_group_name_H-M   'P 1'
#
loop_
_entity.id
_entity.type
_entity.pdbx_description
1 polymer ?
#
loop_
_entity_poly.entity_id
_entity_poly.type
_entity_poly.pdbx_seq_one_letter_code
_entity_poly.pdbx_strand_id
1 'polypeptide(L)' 'IQTIAEFVENQAILQKLRSIGLDYAQGNGIAKPCPLAFGKIPQSQDLWLNHKG' A
#
# COMPACT_ATOMS: atom_id res chain seq x y z
N ILE A 1 19.36 -2.49 -4.60
CA ILE A 1 18.92 -2.98 -3.28
C ILE A 1 17.77 -2.09 -2.85
N GLN A 2 16.69 -2.65 -2.31
CA GLN A 2 15.58 -1.88 -1.75
C GLN A 2 15.45 -2.19 -0.25
N THR A 3 14.96 -1.23 0.52
CA THR A 3 14.88 -1.28 1.97
C THR A 3 13.44 -1.13 2.45
N ILE A 4 13.10 -1.88 3.50
CA ILE A 4 11.80 -1.80 4.15
C ILE A 4 11.97 -1.57 5.65
N ALA A 5 11.21 -0.62 6.20
CA ALA A 5 11.08 -0.42 7.63
C ALA A 5 9.75 -1.01 8.11
N GLU A 6 9.83 -1.96 9.03
CA GLU A 6 8.68 -2.54 9.72
C GLU A 6 8.41 -1.80 11.04
N PHE A 7 7.19 -1.95 11.56
CA PHE A 7 6.76 -1.36 12.83
C PHE A 7 6.70 0.18 12.86
N VAL A 8 6.31 0.83 11.76
CA VAL A 8 6.04 2.28 11.74
C VAL A 8 4.74 2.61 12.46
N GLU A 9 4.82 3.15 13.68
CA GLU A 9 3.66 3.33 14.56
C GLU A 9 2.95 4.68 14.44
N ASN A 10 3.56 5.68 13.80
CA ASN A 10 2.95 7.00 13.63
C ASN A 10 3.54 7.79 12.44
N GLN A 11 2.91 8.91 12.12
CA GLN A 11 3.29 9.78 11.00
C GLN A 11 4.65 10.43 11.17
N ALA A 12 5.07 10.78 12.40
CA ALA A 12 6.38 11.40 12.63
C ALA A 12 7.53 10.44 12.26
N ILE A 13 7.40 9.16 12.61
CA ILE A 13 8.36 8.11 12.20
C ILE A 13 8.38 7.99 10.66
N LEU A 14 7.22 7.93 10.01
CA LEU A 14 7.14 7.84 8.55
C LEU A 14 7.84 9.02 7.84
N GLN A 15 7.65 10.25 8.33
CA GLN A 15 8.32 11.42 7.76
C GLN A 15 9.83 11.34 7.91
N LYS A 16 10.33 10.88 9.07
CA LYS A 16 11.76 10.68 9.29
C LYS A 16 12.35 9.64 8.35
N LEU A 17 11.67 8.50 8.18
CA LEU A 17 12.08 7.43 7.26
C LEU A 17 12.14 7.90 5.81
N ARG A 18 11.17 8.72 5.37
CA ARG A 18 11.22 9.34 4.04
C ARG A 18 12.44 10.23 3.87
N SER A 19 12.79 11.04 4.88
CA SER A 19 13.94 11.94 4.80
C SER A 19 15.30 11.23 4.68
N ILE A 20 15.40 9.95 5.08
CA ILE A 20 16.63 9.17 4.99
C ILE A 20 16.70 8.28 3.74
N GLY A 21 15.72 8.38 2.83
CA GLY A 21 15.74 7.70 1.53
C GLY A 21 15.26 6.25 1.56
N LEU A 22 14.36 5.90 2.48
CA LEU A 22 13.80 4.55 2.59
C LEU A 22 12.78 4.27 1.46
N ASP A 23 12.80 3.06 0.90
CA ASP A 23 11.93 2.70 -0.25
C ASP A 23 10.50 2.35 0.18
N TYR A 24 10.34 1.54 1.25
CA TYR A 24 9.05 1.02 1.69
C TYR A 24 8.87 1.05 3.20
N ALA A 25 7.62 1.13 3.66
CA ALA A 25 7.31 1.10 5.09
C ALA A 25 6.01 0.33 5.38
N GLN A 26 6.01 -0.41 6.50
CA GLN A 26 4.84 -1.10 7.04
C GLN A 26 4.71 -0.79 8.54
N GLY A 27 3.48 -0.58 9.01
CA GLY A 27 3.18 -0.49 10.45
C GLY A 27 1.81 0.10 10.73
N ASN A 28 1.38 -0.01 11.99
CA ASN A 28 0.05 0.43 12.44
C ASN A 28 -0.21 1.94 12.27
N GLY A 29 0.85 2.75 12.17
CA GLY A 29 0.77 4.18 11.88
C GLY A 29 0.47 4.49 10.41
N ILE A 30 0.57 3.49 9.53
CA ILE A 30 0.23 3.56 8.10
C ILE A 30 -1.13 2.91 7.87
N ALA A 31 -1.27 1.64 8.26
CA ALA A 31 -2.50 0.89 8.16
C ALA A 31 -2.51 -0.25 9.20
N LYS A 32 -3.69 -0.57 9.74
CA LYS A 32 -3.86 -1.77 10.56
C LYS A 32 -3.79 -3.03 9.67
N PRO A 33 -3.27 -4.16 10.17
CA PRO A 33 -3.36 -5.44 9.48
C PRO A 33 -4.81 -5.74 9.11
N CYS A 34 -5.04 -6.20 7.89
CA CYS A 34 -6.35 -6.58 7.40
C CYS A 34 -6.27 -7.89 6.60
N PRO A 35 -7.37 -8.65 6.51
CA PRO A 35 -7.42 -9.81 5.63
C PRO A 35 -7.10 -9.40 4.20
N LEU A 36 -6.31 -10.22 3.51
CA LEU A 36 -6.13 -10.06 2.08
C LEU A 36 -7.49 -10.31 1.41
N ALA A 37 -8.00 -9.30 0.71
CA ALA A 37 -9.21 -9.43 -0.10
C ALA A 37 -8.89 -10.30 -1.33
N PHE A 38 -8.83 -11.62 -1.17
CA PHE A 38 -8.79 -12.57 -2.28
C PHE A 38 -10.21 -12.77 -2.87
N GLY A 39 -10.88 -11.68 -3.24
CA GLY A 39 -12.15 -11.69 -3.95
C GLY A 39 -11.92 -11.24 -5.39
N LYS A 40 -12.51 -11.96 -6.36
CA LYS A 40 -12.32 -11.80 -7.82
C LYS A 40 -11.90 -10.38 -8.22
N ILE A 41 -10.66 -10.23 -8.68
CA ILE A 41 -10.26 -9.06 -9.47
C ILE A 41 -11.23 -9.02 -10.65
N PRO A 42 -12.10 -8.00 -10.81
CA PRO A 42 -12.70 -7.79 -12.11
C PRO A 42 -11.53 -7.57 -13.06
N GLN A 43 -11.35 -8.46 -14.04
CA GLN A 43 -10.34 -8.22 -15.06
C GLN A 43 -10.60 -6.81 -15.59
N SER A 44 -9.59 -5.96 -15.59
CA SER A 44 -9.69 -4.57 -16.04
C SER A 44 -10.20 -4.44 -17.49
N GLN A 45 -10.27 -5.56 -18.22
CA GLN A 45 -10.92 -5.68 -19.52
C GLN A 45 -12.46 -5.62 -19.45
N ASP A 46 -13.10 -6.02 -18.36
CA ASP A 46 -14.57 -6.00 -18.21
C ASP A 46 -15.13 -4.59 -17.92
N LEU A 47 -14.31 -3.68 -17.38
CA LEU A 47 -14.73 -2.31 -17.09
C LEU A 47 -14.65 -1.38 -18.32
N TRP A 48 -13.75 -1.66 -19.27
CA TRP A 48 -13.61 -0.86 -20.50
C TRP A 48 -14.59 -1.25 -21.62
N LEU A 49 -15.13 -2.48 -21.60
CA LEU A 49 -16.09 -2.95 -22.61
C LEU A 49 -17.53 -2.46 -22.38
N ASN A 50 -17.87 -2.09 -21.13
CA ASN A 50 -19.23 -1.71 -20.74
C ASN A 50 -19.51 -0.20 -20.82
N HIS A 51 -18.64 0.60 -21.45
CA HIS A 51 -18.86 2.05 -21.68
C HIS A 51 -19.01 2.40 -23.18
N LYS A 52 -19.33 1.41 -24.01
CA LYS A 52 -19.79 1.63 -25.39
C LYS A 52 -21.32 1.42 -25.43
N GLY A 53 -22.03 2.36 -24.83
CA GLY A 53 -23.46 2.61 -25.03
C GLY A 53 -23.65 4.09 -25.27
#